data_AF-F6CSU6-F1
#
_entry.id   AF-F6CSU6-F1
#
_cell.length_a   1.000
_cell.length_b   1.000
_cell.length_c   1.000
_cell.angle_alpha   90.00
_cell.angle_beta   90.00
_cell.angle_gamma   90.00
#
_symmetry.space_group_name_H-M   'P 1'
#
loop_
_entity.id
_entity.type
_entity.pdbx_description
1 polymer ?
#
loop_
_entity_poly.entity_id
_entity_poly.type
_entity_poly.pdbx_seq_one_letter_code
_entity_poly.pdbx_strand_id
1 'polypeptide(L)'
;MKLDEFSDFEIFFFSDVNYEQMTAQVEYKSEQVFQITMDEGVKNMKVIFFTEFIDTAFKPEYKMDGLMAILNTASTLLSEYWRDE
;
A
#
# COMPACT_ATOMS: atom_id res chain seq x y z
N MET A 1 -7.73 4.10 -5.97
CA MET A 1 -7.24 5.14 -6.91
C MET A 1 -6.20 4.53 -7.83
N LYS A 2 -6.15 4.99 -9.08
CA LYS A 2 -5.12 4.62 -10.05
C LYS A 2 -4.19 5.80 -10.29
N LEU A 3 -2.94 5.53 -10.62
CA LEU A 3 -2.03 6.51 -11.20
C LEU A 3 -1.99 6.29 -12.71
N ASP A 4 -2.31 7.31 -13.51
CA ASP A 4 -2.47 7.17 -14.97
C ASP A 4 -1.20 6.59 -15.65
N GLU A 5 -0.02 6.96 -15.16
CA GLU A 5 1.27 6.46 -15.67
C GLU A 5 1.60 5.03 -15.20
N PHE A 6 0.92 4.53 -14.16
CA PHE A 6 1.14 3.23 -13.53
C PHE A 6 -0.18 2.48 -13.35
N SER A 7 -0.94 2.34 -14.44
CA SER A 7 -2.32 1.82 -14.45
C SER A 7 -2.47 0.36 -14.02
N ASP A 8 -1.38 -0.41 -14.01
CA ASP A 8 -1.34 -1.75 -13.43
C ASP A 8 -1.49 -1.73 -11.90
N PHE A 9 -1.20 -0.60 -11.24
CA PHE A 9 -1.35 -0.44 -9.81
C PHE A 9 -2.67 0.22 -9.42
N GLU A 10 -3.26 -0.28 -8.34
CA GLU A 10 -4.42 0.32 -7.69
C GLU A 10 -4.16 0.46 -6.18
N ILE A 11 -4.56 1.59 -5.60
CA ILE A 11 -4.45 1.86 -4.16
C ILE A 11 -5.85 1.97 -3.55
N PHE A 12 -6.15 1.19 -2.53
CA PHE A 12 -7.40 1.25 -1.78
C PHE A 12 -7.13 1.69 -0.35
N PHE A 13 -7.96 2.58 0.20
CA PHE A 13 -7.84 3.05 1.57
C PHE A 13 -9.03 2.56 2.39
N PHE A 14 -8.76 1.92 3.51
CA PHE A 14 -9.79 1.43 4.43
C PHE A 14 -9.23 1.23 5.84
N SER A 15 -10.12 1.16 6.82
CA SER A 15 -9.79 0.74 8.18
C SER A 15 -9.89 -0.79 8.25
N ASP A 16 -8.76 -1.48 8.06
CA ASP A 16 -8.69 -2.93 8.21
C ASP A 16 -8.99 -3.31 9.66
N VAL A 17 -9.65 -4.45 9.88
CA VAL A 17 -9.95 -4.94 11.24
C VAL A 17 -8.70 -5.31 12.03
N ASN A 18 -7.58 -5.51 11.35
CA ASN A 18 -6.29 -5.85 11.95
C ASN A 18 -5.46 -4.62 12.34
N TYR A 19 -5.87 -3.41 11.97
CA TYR A 19 -5.14 -2.17 12.25
C TYR A 19 -6.02 -1.15 12.96
N GLU A 20 -5.41 -0.33 13.81
CA GLU A 20 -6.12 0.72 14.54
C GLU A 20 -6.35 1.95 13.65
N GLN A 21 -5.47 2.16 12.67
CA GLN A 21 -5.48 3.33 11.80
C GLN A 21 -5.91 3.01 10.37
N MET A 22 -6.15 4.05 9.58
CA MET A 22 -6.35 3.90 8.14
C MET A 22 -5.16 3.16 7.51
N THR A 23 -5.46 2.21 6.65
CA THR A 23 -4.49 1.37 5.94
C THR A 23 -4.67 1.58 4.44
N ALA A 24 -3.56 1.56 3.70
CA ALA A 24 -3.56 1.56 2.25
C ALA A 24 -3.22 0.16 1.73
N GLN A 25 -4.11 -0.48 0.99
CA GLN A 25 -3.82 -1.67 0.23
C GLN A 25 -3.37 -1.30 -1.17
N VAL A 26 -2.32 -1.95 -1.65
CA VAL A 26 -1.88 -1.83 -3.03
C VAL A 26 -2.11 -3.16 -3.73
N GLU A 27 -2.75 -3.06 -4.89
CA GLU A 27 -2.93 -4.15 -5.83
C GLU A 27 -2.12 -3.90 -7.09
N TYR A 28 -1.58 -4.97 -7.68
CA TYR A 28 -0.93 -4.96 -8.97
C TYR A 28 -1.63 -5.98 -9.88
N LYS A 29 -2.24 -5.52 -10.97
CA LYS A 29 -3.04 -6.36 -11.88
C LYS A 29 -4.11 -7.17 -11.14
N SER A 30 -4.81 -6.52 -10.22
CA SER A 30 -5.86 -7.10 -9.36
C SER A 30 -5.39 -8.14 -8.33
N GLU A 31 -4.08 -8.30 -8.14
CA GLU A 31 -3.52 -9.13 -7.06
C GLU A 31 -3.07 -8.24 -5.91
N GLN A 32 -3.45 -8.59 -4.68
CA GLN A 32 -3.00 -7.89 -3.48
C GLN A 32 -1.52 -8.17 -3.23
N VAL A 33 -0.69 -7.14 -3.31
CA VAL A 33 0.77 -7.28 -3.21
C VAL A 33 1.31 -6.87 -1.84
N PHE A 34 0.84 -5.74 -1.33
CA PHE A 34 1.24 -5.24 -0.01
C PHE A 34 0.21 -4.25 0.54
N GLN A 35 0.29 -4.03 1.84
CA GLN A 35 -0.42 -2.97 2.55
C GLN A 35 0.58 -2.01 3.20
N ILE A 36 0.12 -0.79 3.47
CA ILE A 36 0.84 0.23 4.23
C ILE A 36 -0.01 0.60 5.43
N THR A 37 0.54 0.40 6.63
CA THR A 37 -0.07 0.79 7.90
C THR A 37 0.69 1.96 8.51
N MET A 38 -0.02 2.78 9.27
CA MET A 38 0.53 3.88 10.05
C MET A 38 0.29 3.74 11.56
N ASP A 39 -0.04 2.54 12.05
CA ASP A 39 -0.34 2.28 13.47
C ASP A 39 0.78 2.74 14.42
N GLU A 40 2.04 2.70 13.98
CA GLU A 40 3.20 3.18 14.76
C GLU A 40 3.51 4.67 14.54
N GLY A 41 2.59 5.40 13.91
CA GLY A 41 2.68 6.82 13.60
C GLY A 41 3.15 7.10 12.17
N VAL A 42 2.84 8.30 11.68
CA VAL A 42 3.14 8.78 10.31
C VAL A 42 4.63 8.64 9.93
N LYS A 43 5.55 8.79 10.88
CA LYS A 43 7.00 8.68 10.63
C LYS A 43 7.51 7.24 10.64
N ASN A 44 6.71 6.29 11.13
CA ASN A 44 7.07 4.88 11.27
C ASN A 44 6.13 3.98 10.45
N MET A 45 5.58 4.49 9.34
CA MET A 45 4.76 3.69 8.44
C MET A 45 5.50 2.42 8.00
N LYS A 46 4.76 1.31 7.92
CA LYS A 46 5.31 0.01 7.53
C LYS A 46 4.64 -0.49 6.27
N VAL A 47 5.43 -1.06 5.38
CA VAL A 47 4.96 -1.81 4.22
C VAL A 47 4.96 -3.29 4.59
N ILE A 48 3.82 -3.94 4.45
CA ILE A 48 3.61 -5.34 4.81
C ILE A 48 3.29 -6.10 3.53
N PHE A 49 4.16 -7.05 3.17
CA PHE A 49 3.97 -7.91 2.00
C PHE A 49 3.22 -9.18 2.40
N PHE A 50 2.19 -9.54 1.63
CA PHE A 50 1.40 -10.74 1.89
C PHE A 50 2.04 -11.94 1.19
N THR A 51 2.99 -12.60 1.84
CA THR A 51 3.64 -13.77 1.26
C THR A 51 2.78 -15.04 1.35
N GLU A 52 1.72 -15.02 2.16
CA GLU A 52 0.88 -16.19 2.44
C GLU A 52 -0.16 -16.48 1.34
N PHE A 53 -0.50 -15.47 0.53
CA PHE A 53 -1.49 -15.56 -0.55
C PHE A 53 -0.87 -15.51 -1.96
N ILE A 54 0.45 -15.41 -2.02
CA ILE A 54 1.20 -15.28 -3.26
C ILE A 54 1.61 -16.68 -3.74
N ASP A 55 1.21 -17.05 -4.96
CA ASP A 55 1.67 -18.27 -5.62
C ASP A 55 3.21 -18.33 -5.56
N THR A 56 3.78 -19.48 -5.24
CA THR A 56 5.24 -19.71 -5.30
C THR A 56 5.88 -19.34 -6.64
N ALA A 57 5.10 -19.32 -7.74
CA ALA A 57 5.54 -18.87 -9.06
C ALA A 57 5.42 -17.35 -9.28
N PHE A 58 4.73 -16.62 -8.41
CA PHE A 58 4.60 -15.17 -8.50
C PHE A 58 5.94 -14.50 -8.19
N LYS A 59 6.33 -13.61 -9.09
CA LYS A 59 7.52 -12.79 -8.92
C LYS A 59 7.08 -11.34 -8.75
N PRO A 60 7.25 -10.75 -7.55
CA PRO A 60 6.95 -9.35 -7.31
C PRO A 60 8.03 -8.45 -7.96
N GLU A 61 8.07 -8.46 -9.29
CA GLU A 61 8.97 -7.64 -10.09
C GLU A 61 8.20 -6.43 -10.63
N TYR A 62 8.55 -5.25 -10.14
CA TYR A 62 7.90 -4.00 -10.51
C TYR A 62 8.93 -3.02 -11.09
N LYS A 63 8.48 -2.12 -11.96
CA LYS A 63 9.31 -0.98 -12.33
C LYS A 63 9.56 -0.12 -11.09
N MET A 64 10.82 0.24 -10.85
CA MET A 64 11.25 0.92 -9.63
C MET A 64 10.59 2.29 -9.45
N ASP A 65 10.49 3.07 -10.53
CA ASP A 65 9.83 4.37 -10.57
C ASP A 65 8.34 4.26 -10.20
N GLY A 66 7.64 3.28 -10.77
CA GLY A 66 6.23 3.02 -10.46
C GLY A 66 6.03 2.63 -9.00
N LEU A 67 6.85 1.73 -8.46
CA LEU A 67 6.75 1.34 -7.06
C LEU A 67 7.00 2.53 -6.12
N MET A 68 8.04 3.34 -6.39
CA MET A 68 8.32 4.54 -5.60
C MET A 68 7.19 5.56 -5.67
N ALA A 69 6.61 5.78 -6.86
CA ALA A 69 5.48 6.69 -7.03
C ALA A 69 4.27 6.23 -6.18
N ILE A 70 3.94 4.94 -6.24
CA ILE A 70 2.83 4.37 -5.46
C ILE A 70 3.08 4.49 -3.95
N LEU A 71 4.28 4.14 -3.48
CA LEU A 71 4.65 4.27 -2.06
C LEU A 71 4.54 5.72 -1.58
N ASN A 72 5.07 6.68 -2.35
CA ASN A 72 5.03 8.10 -2.00
C ASN A 72 3.60 8.66 -2.02
N THR A 73 2.78 8.26 -2.99
CA THR A 73 1.38 8.69 -3.06
C THR A 73 0.59 8.13 -1.89
N ALA A 74 0.71 6.83 -1.61
CA ALA A 74 -0.01 6.19 -0.51
C ALA A 74 0.41 6.76 0.85
N SER A 75 1.71 6.97 1.09
CA SER A 75 2.21 7.53 2.35
C SER A 75 1.73 8.97 2.55
N THR A 76 1.74 9.79 1.49
CA THR A 76 1.25 11.17 1.55
C THR A 76 -0.22 11.20 1.93
N LEU A 77 -1.05 10.41 1.24
CA LEU A 77 -2.49 10.38 1.50
C LEU A 77 -2.82 9.80 2.87
N LEU A 78 -2.16 8.72 3.30
CA LEU A 78 -2.32 8.19 4.66
C LEU A 78 -2.01 9.25 5.72
N SER A 79 -0.95 10.03 5.51
CA SER A 79 -0.58 11.11 6.43
C SER A 79 -1.67 12.18 6.56
N GLU A 80 -2.48 12.41 5.51
CA GLU A 80 -3.63 13.33 5.57
C GLU A 80 -4.80 12.78 6.39
N TYR A 81 -4.91 11.45 6.51
CA TYR A 81 -5.92 10.79 7.33
C TYR A 81 -5.49 10.62 8.79
N TRP A 82 -4.22 10.87 9.11
CA TRP A 82 -3.73 10.78 10.47
C TRP A 82 -4.47 11.77 11.37
N ARG A 83 -5.01 11.26 12.48
CA ARG A 83 -5.59 12.07 13.53
C ARG A 83 -4.67 11.95 14.72
N ASP A 84 -4.09 13.07 15.15
CA ASP A 84 -3.39 13.11 16.44
C ASP A 84 -4.43 12.79 17.52
N GLU A 85 -4.28 11.65 18.17
CA GLU A 85 -4.92 11.36 19.46
C GLU A 85 -4.11 11.99 20.61
#